data_AF-A0A7D5C7B1-F1
#
_entry.id   AF-A0A7D5C7B1-F1
#
_cell.length_a   1.000
_cell.length_b   1.000
_cell.length_c   1.000
_cell.angle_alpha   90.00
_cell.angle_beta   90.00
_cell.angle_gamma   90.00
#
_symmetry.space_group_name_H-M   'P 1'
#
loop_
_entity.id
_entity.type
_entity.pdbx_description
1 polymer ?
#
loop_
_entity_poly.entity_id
_entity_poly.type
_entity_poly.pdbx_seq_one_letter_code
_entity_poly.pdbx_strand_id
1 'polypeptide(L)'
;MRRASTVLAVVLVVLAGVAPAAAAAPTGADAAVSSSDAAASVQTGNDSAPPDPESDRIGWENGYWYNESIAVDQSDGLNESELDATVARAMARVEVIRGLEFDMEVPVEIVSRSEFAGSSNSSYNETFRTFDNAKFEALFLIGEDEDSLAVQQSNRGATVGGYYSPATDSIVLVTDNESSLQVDELTLGHELVHAVQDQEFDLGNFSSQTRDGANANSGLIEGDANYVQYQYRQRCAEGGSWAGSCLRPEASGGGGGGGPANIGVYFVNYQPYSDGPAFIAAQKREGGWDAVNDLYDAPPRSAEQVIHPDLYGEDPPTEVELADEHGEDWERVRPASRLDYAEVGQAGVASMFVYPWYAGRSPQGYQAVPNFQNTWFNYTDSGQLSQFDPLNYGFDAAAGWDGDRMHVYRNDAGEGGYVWRLVWDSDAEATEFRGAYEELLAYWGAEQVSEDTYRIDEGSFADAFHVTVEGDTVTIVNAPSVGGLTEVRGSVDTNVETPTPTPTVGPTETEPPDENSPTPTESATTTESPGFSVLTGLLALLGAALLARRR
;
A
#
# COMPACT_ATOMS: atom_id res chain seq x y z
N MET A 1 -2.23 -11.79 31.45
CA MET A 1 -2.24 -10.31 31.47
C MET A 1 -1.53 -9.86 30.21
N ARG A 2 -2.25 -9.89 29.08
CA ARG A 2 -1.71 -9.44 27.79
C ARG A 2 -1.68 -7.90 27.81
N ARG A 3 -0.57 -7.32 27.35
CA ARG A 3 -0.38 -5.88 27.23
C ARG A 3 -1.34 -5.36 26.16
N ALA A 4 -1.88 -4.15 26.35
CA ALA A 4 -2.66 -3.48 25.32
C ALA A 4 -1.73 -3.25 24.13
N SER A 5 -1.96 -3.98 23.04
CA SER A 5 -1.24 -3.86 21.78
C SER A 5 -2.04 -2.98 20.84
N THR A 6 -1.35 -2.05 20.18
CA THR A 6 -1.84 -1.18 19.12
C THR A 6 -2.59 -1.98 18.05
N VAL A 7 -3.75 -1.46 17.61
CA VAL A 7 -4.65 -2.10 16.64
C VAL A 7 -3.93 -2.35 15.31
N LEU A 8 -3.63 -3.61 15.02
CA LEU A 8 -3.33 -4.12 13.69
C LEU A 8 -4.71 -4.36 13.04
N ALA A 9 -4.95 -3.91 11.81
CA ALA A 9 -6.16 -4.23 11.07
C ALA A 9 -5.76 -4.46 9.61
N VAL A 10 -6.13 -5.56 8.99
CA VAL A 10 -5.72 -5.89 7.61
C VAL A 10 -6.91 -5.75 6.67
N VAL A 11 -6.88 -4.98 5.57
CA VAL A 11 -8.06 -4.32 4.94
C VAL A 11 -8.15 -4.56 3.39
N LEU A 12 -9.31 -4.43 2.74
CA LEU A 12 -9.49 -4.66 1.28
C LEU A 12 -10.66 -3.89 0.70
N VAL A 13 -10.62 -3.35 -0.53
CA VAL A 13 -11.83 -2.89 -1.27
C VAL A 13 -12.37 -3.88 -2.29
N VAL A 14 -13.70 -3.94 -2.34
CA VAL A 14 -14.56 -4.52 -3.39
C VAL A 14 -14.87 -3.45 -4.43
N LEU A 15 -14.88 -3.74 -5.74
CA LEU A 15 -15.69 -2.95 -6.69
C LEU A 15 -16.03 -3.68 -8.00
N ALA A 16 -17.15 -3.24 -8.58
CA ALA A 16 -17.90 -3.81 -9.70
C ALA A 16 -17.22 -3.69 -11.08
N GLY A 17 -17.42 -4.72 -11.91
CA GLY A 17 -16.76 -4.91 -13.20
C GLY A 17 -17.14 -3.91 -14.30
N VAL A 18 -16.14 -3.56 -15.12
CA VAL A 18 -16.30 -2.80 -16.37
C VAL A 18 -16.39 -3.77 -17.53
N ALA A 19 -17.53 -3.80 -18.22
CA ALA A 19 -17.67 -4.49 -19.50
C ALA A 19 -16.97 -3.70 -20.64
N PRO A 20 -16.30 -4.35 -21.60
CA PRO A 20 -15.64 -3.66 -22.71
C PRO A 20 -16.67 -3.05 -23.67
N ALA A 21 -16.51 -1.76 -23.97
CA ALA A 21 -17.26 -1.07 -25.00
C ALA A 21 -16.87 -1.61 -26.40
N ALA A 22 -17.68 -2.52 -26.93
CA ALA A 22 -17.57 -2.97 -28.32
C ALA A 22 -18.08 -1.88 -29.28
N ALA A 23 -17.29 -1.61 -30.32
CA ALA A 23 -17.54 -0.61 -31.35
C ALA A 23 -18.84 -0.90 -32.14
N ALA A 24 -19.58 0.17 -32.43
CA ALA A 24 -20.81 0.16 -33.20
C ALA A 24 -20.58 -0.13 -34.70
N ALA A 25 -21.45 -0.97 -35.27
CA ALA A 25 -21.79 -0.98 -36.71
C ALA A 25 -23.26 -1.42 -36.91
N PRO A 26 -23.94 -1.02 -38.00
CA PRO A 26 -25.38 -0.71 -37.96
C PRO A 26 -26.34 -1.78 -38.53
N THR A 27 -27.56 -1.75 -37.96
CA THR A 27 -28.90 -2.02 -38.52
C THR A 27 -29.22 -3.33 -39.25
N GLY A 28 -30.23 -4.06 -38.73
CA GLY A 28 -31.14 -4.85 -39.58
C GLY A 28 -31.98 -5.92 -38.87
N ALA A 29 -33.28 -5.62 -38.74
CA ALA A 29 -34.45 -6.53 -38.73
C ALA A 29 -35.01 -7.09 -37.39
N ASP A 30 -36.32 -6.91 -37.29
CA ASP A 30 -37.29 -7.33 -36.27
C ASP A 30 -37.19 -8.79 -35.81
N ALA A 31 -37.48 -9.05 -34.52
CA ALA A 31 -38.66 -9.85 -34.15
C ALA A 31 -38.82 -10.04 -32.62
N ALA A 32 -40.08 -9.87 -32.20
CA ALA A 32 -40.78 -10.60 -31.14
C ALA A 32 -40.36 -10.43 -29.68
N VAL A 33 -41.16 -9.60 -29.00
CA VAL A 33 -41.48 -9.69 -27.57
C VAL A 33 -41.90 -11.13 -27.22
N SER A 34 -41.22 -11.74 -26.26
CA SER A 34 -41.75 -12.85 -25.48
C SER A 34 -41.36 -12.64 -24.03
N SER A 35 -42.38 -12.28 -23.25
CA SER A 35 -42.41 -12.37 -21.79
C SER A 35 -42.20 -13.83 -21.39
N SER A 36 -41.10 -14.12 -20.71
CA SER A 36 -40.96 -15.31 -19.89
C SER A 36 -40.61 -14.89 -18.48
N ASP A 37 -41.45 -15.36 -17.56
CA ASP A 37 -41.47 -15.06 -16.14
C ASP A 37 -40.09 -15.13 -15.47
N ALA A 38 -39.91 -14.25 -14.49
CA ALA A 38 -38.87 -14.36 -13.47
C ALA A 38 -38.97 -15.72 -12.78
N ALA A 39 -38.17 -16.67 -13.21
CA ALA A 39 -37.96 -17.91 -12.50
C ALA A 39 -36.90 -17.64 -11.42
N ALA A 40 -37.38 -17.57 -10.17
CA ALA A 40 -36.55 -17.76 -9.00
C ALA A 40 -35.70 -19.03 -9.22
N SER A 41 -34.38 -18.86 -9.29
CA SER A 41 -33.45 -19.98 -9.32
C SER A 41 -33.33 -20.56 -7.91
N VAL A 42 -34.31 -21.38 -7.53
CA VAL A 42 -34.11 -22.35 -6.46
C VAL A 42 -33.06 -23.35 -6.98
N GLN A 43 -31.80 -23.18 -6.59
CA GLN A 43 -30.80 -24.23 -6.80
C GLN A 43 -31.13 -25.42 -5.90
N THR A 44 -31.86 -26.37 -6.45
CA THR A 44 -32.02 -27.71 -5.90
C THR A 44 -30.81 -28.56 -6.27
N GLY A 45 -30.08 -29.10 -5.28
CA GLY A 45 -29.26 -30.30 -5.45
C GLY A 45 -27.95 -30.35 -4.67
N ASN A 46 -28.01 -30.89 -3.45
CA ASN A 46 -26.90 -31.29 -2.58
C ASN A 46 -26.06 -32.48 -3.13
N ASP A 47 -25.77 -32.54 -4.44
CA ASP A 47 -25.35 -33.80 -5.08
C ASP A 47 -23.82 -34.03 -5.08
N SER A 48 -23.02 -33.16 -4.44
CA SER A 48 -21.53 -33.27 -4.45
C SER A 48 -20.85 -33.21 -3.08
N ALA A 49 -21.51 -32.73 -2.01
CA ALA A 49 -20.90 -32.63 -0.69
C ALA A 49 -20.96 -34.00 0.05
N PRO A 50 -19.90 -34.41 0.74
CA PRO A 50 -19.94 -35.61 1.59
C PRO A 50 -20.85 -35.40 2.82
N PRO A 51 -21.23 -36.47 3.55
CA PRO A 51 -21.89 -36.31 4.84
C PRO A 51 -21.01 -35.56 5.84
N ASP A 52 -21.65 -34.82 6.75
CA ASP A 52 -20.95 -34.09 7.83
C ASP A 52 -20.02 -35.03 8.61
N PRO A 53 -18.76 -34.61 8.86
CA PRO A 53 -17.81 -35.38 9.62
C PRO A 53 -18.16 -35.36 11.12
N GLU A 54 -17.64 -36.32 11.89
CA GLU A 54 -17.83 -36.36 13.35
C GLU A 54 -17.03 -35.26 14.08
N SER A 55 -15.99 -34.73 13.44
CA SER A 55 -15.09 -33.72 13.95
C SER A 55 -14.67 -32.80 12.81
N ASP A 56 -14.23 -31.60 13.20
CA ASP A 56 -13.72 -30.60 12.28
C ASP A 56 -12.60 -31.11 11.38
N ARG A 57 -12.54 -30.57 10.16
CA ARG A 57 -11.51 -30.87 9.16
C ARG A 57 -11.57 -29.93 7.96
N ILE A 58 -10.38 -29.72 7.39
CA ILE A 58 -10.14 -29.01 6.13
C ILE A 58 -11.26 -29.23 5.12
N GLY A 59 -11.94 -28.13 4.83
CA GLY A 59 -13.02 -28.03 3.85
C GLY A 59 -14.42 -28.22 4.43
N TRP A 60 -14.57 -28.36 5.74
CA TRP A 60 -15.85 -28.39 6.43
C TRP A 60 -15.78 -27.44 7.62
N GLU A 61 -16.68 -26.47 7.67
CA GLU A 61 -16.68 -25.43 8.69
C GLU A 61 -18.11 -25.12 9.10
N ASN A 62 -18.36 -25.10 10.42
CA ASN A 62 -19.65 -24.73 11.01
C ASN A 62 -20.88 -25.37 10.34
N GLY A 63 -20.76 -26.65 9.95
CA GLY A 63 -21.85 -27.41 9.32
C GLY A 63 -21.94 -27.32 7.80
N TYR A 64 -20.96 -26.71 7.13
CA TYR A 64 -20.97 -26.54 5.67
C TYR A 64 -19.68 -27.02 5.01
N TRP A 65 -19.81 -27.82 3.95
CA TRP A 65 -18.67 -28.12 3.09
C TRP A 65 -18.36 -26.98 2.13
N TYR A 66 -17.09 -26.83 1.74
CA TYR A 66 -16.63 -25.83 0.77
C TYR A 66 -17.38 -25.86 -0.59
N ASN A 67 -17.92 -27.02 -0.98
CA ASN A 67 -18.67 -27.25 -2.22
C ASN A 67 -20.18 -27.38 -2.00
N GLU A 68 -20.67 -27.13 -0.79
CA GLU A 68 -22.09 -27.20 -0.46
C GLU A 68 -22.85 -25.98 -1.00
N SER A 69 -24.07 -26.24 -1.47
CA SER A 69 -25.01 -25.18 -1.84
C SER A 69 -25.59 -24.56 -0.57
N ILE A 70 -25.48 -23.24 -0.42
CA ILE A 70 -26.14 -22.49 0.64
C ILE A 70 -27.38 -21.79 0.08
N ALA A 71 -28.44 -21.74 0.87
CA ALA A 71 -29.68 -21.06 0.51
C ALA A 71 -29.58 -19.58 0.88
N VAL A 72 -28.88 -18.80 0.05
CA VAL A 72 -28.61 -17.37 0.29
C VAL A 72 -29.04 -16.54 -0.91
N ASP A 73 -29.77 -15.45 -0.66
CA ASP A 73 -30.14 -14.43 -1.63
C ASP A 73 -29.86 -13.04 -1.02
N GLN A 74 -28.94 -12.26 -1.61
CA GLN A 74 -28.59 -10.94 -1.10
C GLN A 74 -29.34 -9.78 -1.78
N SER A 75 -30.41 -10.06 -2.52
CA SER A 75 -31.20 -9.05 -3.24
C SER A 75 -31.98 -8.10 -2.31
N ASP A 76 -32.38 -8.55 -1.12
CA ASP A 76 -32.93 -7.73 -0.04
C ASP A 76 -31.93 -7.46 1.11
N GLY A 77 -30.70 -7.95 0.93
CA GLY A 77 -29.61 -7.89 1.88
C GLY A 77 -29.59 -9.09 2.82
N LEU A 78 -28.39 -9.56 3.18
CA LEU A 78 -28.22 -10.77 4.00
C LEU A 78 -28.81 -10.57 5.40
N ASN A 79 -29.57 -11.57 5.86
CA ASN A 79 -29.87 -11.71 7.28
C ASN A 79 -28.79 -12.52 8.02
N GLU A 80 -28.87 -12.59 9.36
CA GLU A 80 -27.88 -13.26 10.21
C GLU A 80 -27.61 -14.71 9.80
N SER A 81 -28.65 -15.51 9.57
CA SER A 81 -28.49 -16.92 9.17
C SER A 81 -27.88 -17.10 7.78
N GLU A 82 -28.15 -16.16 6.85
CA GLU A 82 -27.54 -16.18 5.53
C GLU A 82 -26.08 -15.73 5.55
N LEU A 83 -25.75 -14.76 6.41
CA LEU A 83 -24.37 -14.34 6.66
C LEU A 83 -23.57 -15.49 7.28
N ASP A 84 -24.09 -16.14 8.33
CA ASP A 84 -23.42 -17.26 9.00
C ASP A 84 -23.13 -18.41 8.02
N ALA A 85 -24.11 -18.79 7.19
CA ALA A 85 -23.92 -19.82 6.17
C ALA A 85 -22.88 -19.41 5.11
N THR A 86 -22.82 -18.12 4.76
CA THR A 86 -21.84 -17.58 3.82
C THR A 86 -20.43 -17.63 4.41
N VAL A 87 -20.27 -17.20 5.67
CA VAL A 87 -18.99 -17.20 6.39
C VAL A 87 -18.48 -18.61 6.58
N ALA A 88 -19.32 -19.53 7.07
CA ALA A 88 -18.97 -20.94 7.25
C ALA A 88 -18.45 -21.58 5.95
N ARG A 89 -19.19 -21.42 4.84
CA ARG A 89 -18.74 -21.96 3.55
C ARG A 89 -17.46 -21.27 3.05
N ALA A 90 -17.31 -19.96 3.26
CA ALA A 90 -16.13 -19.22 2.85
C ALA A 90 -14.89 -19.66 3.65
N MET A 91 -15.02 -19.94 4.95
CA MET A 91 -13.96 -20.52 5.79
C MET A 91 -13.52 -21.86 5.21
N ALA A 92 -14.43 -22.82 5.04
CA ALA A 92 -14.15 -24.11 4.42
C ALA A 92 -13.47 -23.99 3.04
N ARG A 93 -13.86 -22.99 2.24
CA ARG A 93 -13.22 -22.70 0.96
C ARG A 93 -11.79 -22.19 1.13
N VAL A 94 -11.52 -21.31 2.08
CA VAL A 94 -10.16 -20.83 2.40
C VAL A 94 -9.29 -22.01 2.82
N GLU A 95 -9.75 -22.89 3.70
CA GLU A 95 -9.00 -24.08 4.14
C GLU A 95 -8.61 -24.98 2.97
N VAL A 96 -9.53 -25.24 2.04
CA VAL A 96 -9.26 -26.08 0.85
C VAL A 96 -8.22 -25.46 -0.07
N ILE A 97 -8.12 -24.13 -0.11
CA ILE A 97 -7.11 -23.46 -0.91
C ILE A 97 -5.76 -23.43 -0.19
N ARG A 98 -5.77 -22.98 1.07
CA ARG A 98 -4.57 -22.63 1.84
C ARG A 98 -3.96 -23.81 2.59
N GLY A 99 -4.77 -24.83 2.90
CA GLY A 99 -4.36 -26.02 3.62
C GLY A 99 -4.15 -25.82 5.12
N LEU A 100 -4.73 -24.77 5.70
CA LEU A 100 -4.73 -24.47 7.13
C LEU A 100 -6.16 -24.62 7.66
N GLU A 101 -6.31 -25.10 8.89
CA GLU A 101 -7.59 -25.22 9.59
C GLU A 101 -7.87 -23.92 10.36
N PHE A 102 -9.13 -23.54 10.54
CA PHE A 102 -9.47 -22.55 11.57
C PHE A 102 -9.58 -23.20 12.96
N ASP A 103 -8.98 -22.57 13.97
CA ASP A 103 -9.06 -23.01 15.37
C ASP A 103 -10.25 -22.38 16.11
N MET A 104 -10.87 -21.34 15.55
CA MET A 104 -12.03 -20.66 16.12
C MET A 104 -12.92 -20.00 15.06
N GLU A 105 -14.20 -19.84 15.41
CA GLU A 105 -15.16 -19.04 14.65
C GLU A 105 -14.66 -17.60 14.47
N VAL A 106 -14.96 -17.02 13.31
CA VAL A 106 -14.55 -15.65 12.95
C VAL A 106 -15.80 -14.77 12.81
N PRO A 107 -16.14 -13.95 13.82
CA PRO A 107 -17.27 -13.04 13.75
C PRO A 107 -17.11 -12.02 12.63
N VAL A 108 -18.20 -11.69 11.94
CA VAL A 108 -18.22 -10.66 10.89
C VAL A 108 -19.17 -9.52 11.29
N GLU A 109 -18.61 -8.34 11.45
CA GLU A 109 -19.33 -7.08 11.62
C GLU A 109 -19.38 -6.34 10.29
N ILE A 110 -20.47 -5.60 10.04
CA ILE A 110 -20.54 -4.71 8.89
C ILE A 110 -20.79 -3.29 9.38
N VAL A 111 -19.93 -2.37 8.94
CA VAL A 111 -19.99 -0.95 9.28
C VAL A 111 -20.15 -0.11 8.01
N SER A 112 -20.71 1.08 8.16
CA SER A 112 -20.77 2.01 7.04
C SER A 112 -19.45 2.72 6.82
N ARG A 113 -19.19 3.18 5.59
CA ARG A 113 -17.99 3.97 5.30
C ARG A 113 -17.89 5.24 6.17
N SER A 114 -19.02 5.83 6.53
CA SER A 114 -19.04 7.02 7.40
C SER A 114 -18.61 6.71 8.84
N GLU A 115 -19.02 5.55 9.35
CA GLU A 115 -18.59 5.03 10.65
C GLU A 115 -17.11 4.68 10.64
N PHE A 116 -16.65 3.98 9.59
CA PHE A 116 -15.23 3.66 9.39
C PHE A 116 -14.36 4.93 9.39
N ALA A 117 -14.73 5.96 8.62
CA ALA A 117 -14.00 7.22 8.57
C ALA A 117 -13.95 7.94 9.94
N GLY A 118 -15.02 7.87 10.73
CA GLY A 118 -15.09 8.46 12.07
C GLY A 118 -14.23 7.73 13.12
N SER A 119 -13.97 6.44 12.92
CA SER A 119 -13.22 5.58 13.85
C SER A 119 -11.69 5.75 13.78
N SER A 120 -11.17 6.29 12.67
CA SER A 120 -9.73 6.27 12.35
C SER A 120 -8.91 7.46 12.89
N ASN A 121 -9.42 8.24 13.83
CA ASN A 121 -8.82 9.52 14.22
C ASN A 121 -7.64 9.34 15.22
N SER A 122 -6.48 8.93 14.72
CA SER A 122 -5.25 8.85 15.51
C SER A 122 -4.68 10.25 15.75
N SER A 123 -4.35 10.56 17.01
CA SER A 123 -3.72 11.84 17.36
C SER A 123 -2.20 11.69 17.33
N TYR A 124 -1.56 12.39 16.39
CA TYR A 124 -0.09 12.42 16.27
C TYR A 124 0.48 13.72 16.83
N ASN A 125 1.54 13.61 17.63
CA ASN A 125 2.28 14.76 18.14
C ASN A 125 3.04 15.47 17.00
N GLU A 126 3.47 16.71 17.26
CA GLU A 126 4.11 17.56 16.26
C GLU A 126 5.42 16.96 15.74
N THR A 127 6.25 16.39 16.60
CA THR A 127 7.54 15.77 16.21
C THR A 127 7.33 14.61 15.22
N PHE A 128 6.32 13.78 15.44
CA PHE A 128 5.97 12.69 14.54
C PHE A 128 5.46 13.21 13.20
N ARG A 129 4.62 14.25 13.21
CA ARG A 129 4.12 14.91 11.99
C ARG A 129 5.24 15.54 11.17
N THR A 130 6.14 16.30 11.81
CA THR A 130 7.31 16.88 11.13
C THR A 130 8.15 15.80 10.46
N PHE A 131 8.41 14.70 11.18
CA PHE A 131 9.17 13.58 10.65
C PHE A 131 8.47 12.93 9.44
N ASP A 132 7.17 12.64 9.54
CA ASP A 132 6.44 11.95 8.48
C ASP A 132 6.22 12.81 7.23
N ASN A 133 5.97 14.11 7.41
CA ASN A 133 5.89 15.08 6.32
C ASN A 133 7.21 15.12 5.54
N ALA A 134 8.35 15.30 6.22
CA ALA A 134 9.66 15.34 5.57
C ALA A 134 9.99 14.05 4.79
N LYS A 135 9.59 12.88 5.31
CA LYS A 135 9.76 11.59 4.61
C LYS A 135 8.97 11.54 3.29
N PHE A 136 7.72 11.99 3.26
CA PHE A 136 6.91 11.98 2.03
C PHE A 136 7.22 13.13 1.07
N GLU A 137 7.74 14.24 1.60
CA GLU A 137 8.31 15.34 0.84
C GLU A 137 9.59 14.92 0.12
N ALA A 138 10.48 14.20 0.79
CA ALA A 138 11.69 13.65 0.18
C ALA A 138 11.40 12.68 -0.98
N LEU A 139 10.25 12.02 -0.96
CA LEU A 139 9.77 11.17 -2.05
C LEU A 139 9.02 11.94 -3.15
N PHE A 140 8.91 13.27 -3.05
CA PHE A 140 8.13 14.11 -3.94
C PHE A 140 6.65 13.70 -4.07
N LEU A 141 6.09 13.05 -3.05
CA LEU A 141 4.71 12.55 -3.09
C LEU A 141 3.74 13.55 -2.48
N ILE A 142 4.13 14.17 -1.37
CA ILE A 142 3.33 15.14 -0.61
C ILE A 142 4.23 16.32 -0.32
N GLY A 143 3.83 17.50 -0.78
CA GLY A 143 4.63 18.71 -0.58
C GLY A 143 4.35 19.42 0.75
N GLU A 144 5.08 20.51 0.99
CA GLU A 144 5.06 21.29 2.23
C GLU A 144 3.68 21.86 2.63
N ASP A 145 2.74 21.94 1.68
CA ASP A 145 1.39 22.50 1.88
C ASP A 145 0.35 21.47 2.35
N GLU A 146 0.72 20.20 2.48
CA GLU A 146 -0.17 19.11 2.89
C GLU A 146 0.35 18.33 4.10
N ASP A 147 -0.57 17.75 4.89
CA ASP A 147 -0.24 16.88 6.03
C ASP A 147 -0.22 15.42 5.57
N SER A 148 0.93 14.75 5.67
CA SER A 148 1.12 13.40 5.15
C SER A 148 0.21 12.37 5.81
N LEU A 149 -0.11 12.57 7.09
CA LEU A 149 -0.92 11.66 7.88
C LEU A 149 -2.40 11.77 7.48
N ALA A 150 -2.88 12.98 7.21
CA ALA A 150 -4.21 13.22 6.67
C ALA A 150 -4.37 12.64 5.26
N VAL A 151 -3.35 12.77 4.40
CA VAL A 151 -3.35 12.18 3.05
C VAL A 151 -3.39 10.65 3.12
N GLN A 152 -2.55 10.03 3.96
CA GLN A 152 -2.55 8.58 4.18
C GLN A 152 -3.90 8.09 4.71
N GLN A 153 -4.49 8.78 5.70
CA GLN A 153 -5.81 8.46 6.23
C GLN A 153 -6.90 8.59 5.17
N SER A 154 -6.84 9.62 4.33
CA SER A 154 -7.77 9.84 3.22
C SER A 154 -7.68 8.72 2.18
N ASN A 155 -6.45 8.34 1.79
CA ASN A 155 -6.21 7.18 0.93
C ASN A 155 -6.83 5.91 1.51
N ARG A 156 -6.58 5.63 2.80
CA ARG A 156 -7.15 4.47 3.49
C ARG A 156 -8.69 4.52 3.46
N GLY A 157 -9.30 5.61 3.90
CA GLY A 157 -10.77 5.77 3.89
C GLY A 157 -11.43 5.56 2.52
N ALA A 158 -10.74 5.93 1.44
CA ALA A 158 -11.21 5.77 0.07
C ALA A 158 -11.03 4.35 -0.50
N THR A 159 -10.05 3.58 0.00
CA THR A 159 -9.57 2.34 -0.62
C THR A 159 -9.77 1.08 0.23
N VAL A 160 -10.46 1.22 1.37
CA VAL A 160 -10.85 0.17 2.32
C VAL A 160 -12.34 -0.25 2.18
N GLY A 161 -12.61 -1.55 2.17
CA GLY A 161 -13.92 -2.21 1.95
C GLY A 161 -14.20 -3.41 2.86
N GLY A 162 -13.22 -3.83 3.67
CA GLY A 162 -13.37 -4.77 4.78
C GLY A 162 -12.01 -5.04 5.43
N TYR A 163 -11.93 -5.45 6.69
CA TYR A 163 -10.69 -5.82 7.36
C TYR A 163 -10.81 -6.87 8.45
N TYR A 164 -9.79 -7.68 8.66
CA TYR A 164 -9.60 -8.48 9.86
C TYR A 164 -8.90 -7.67 10.97
N SER A 165 -9.39 -7.79 12.20
CA SER A 165 -8.84 -7.14 13.40
C SER A 165 -8.35 -8.21 14.39
N PRO A 166 -7.03 -8.48 14.45
CA PRO A 166 -6.41 -9.31 15.50
C PRO A 166 -6.70 -8.83 16.94
N ALA A 167 -7.08 -7.57 17.14
CA ALA A 167 -7.40 -7.06 18.48
C ALA A 167 -8.74 -7.58 19.01
N THR A 168 -9.65 -7.95 18.12
CA THR A 168 -11.02 -8.38 18.42
C THR A 168 -11.36 -9.75 17.84
N ASP A 169 -10.39 -10.41 17.22
CA ASP A 169 -10.53 -11.69 16.51
C ASP A 169 -11.71 -11.69 15.52
N SER A 170 -11.98 -10.55 14.86
CA SER A 170 -13.18 -10.35 14.04
C SER A 170 -12.89 -9.66 12.71
N ILE A 171 -13.76 -9.92 11.74
CA ILE A 171 -13.77 -9.23 10.44
C ILE A 171 -14.77 -8.08 10.50
N VAL A 172 -14.42 -6.95 9.90
CA VAL A 172 -15.26 -5.78 9.72
C VAL A 172 -15.39 -5.50 8.22
N LEU A 173 -16.53 -5.75 7.60
CA LEU A 173 -16.78 -5.37 6.20
C LEU A 173 -17.31 -3.93 6.12
N VAL A 174 -16.82 -3.14 5.16
CA VAL A 174 -17.21 -1.74 5.00
C VAL A 174 -18.13 -1.60 3.79
N THR A 175 -19.37 -1.18 4.02
CA THR A 175 -20.39 -1.00 2.97
C THR A 175 -20.67 0.47 2.66
N ASP A 176 -20.95 0.75 1.39
CA ASP A 176 -21.48 2.03 0.91
C ASP A 176 -23.01 2.13 1.07
N ASN A 177 -23.70 0.98 1.20
CA ASN A 177 -25.14 0.91 1.28
C ASN A 177 -25.58 0.37 2.64
N GLU A 178 -25.93 1.28 3.55
CA GLU A 178 -26.47 0.96 4.88
C GLU A 178 -27.85 0.28 4.83
N SER A 179 -28.54 0.34 3.68
CA SER A 179 -29.93 -0.13 3.54
C SER A 179 -30.09 -1.54 2.95
N SER A 180 -29.03 -2.13 2.40
CA SER A 180 -29.02 -3.53 1.95
C SER A 180 -27.61 -4.12 2.10
N LEU A 181 -27.46 -5.07 3.02
CA LEU A 181 -26.18 -5.74 3.28
C LEU A 181 -25.83 -6.71 2.16
N GLN A 182 -24.78 -6.42 1.39
CA GLN A 182 -24.26 -7.34 0.38
C GLN A 182 -22.81 -7.68 0.70
N VAL A 183 -22.45 -8.95 0.51
CA VAL A 183 -21.10 -9.47 0.72
C VAL A 183 -20.49 -9.83 -0.62
N ASP A 184 -19.22 -9.43 -0.81
CA ASP A 184 -18.36 -10.01 -1.84
C ASP A 184 -17.54 -11.13 -1.22
N GLU A 185 -17.81 -12.37 -1.64
CA GLU A 185 -17.08 -13.54 -1.14
C GLU A 185 -15.57 -13.47 -1.42
N LEU A 186 -15.10 -12.66 -2.38
CA LEU A 186 -13.65 -12.47 -2.54
C LEU A 186 -13.03 -11.62 -1.45
N THR A 187 -13.73 -10.59 -0.97
CA THR A 187 -13.23 -9.77 0.14
C THR A 187 -13.36 -10.54 1.44
N LEU A 188 -14.51 -11.15 1.69
CA LEU A 188 -14.67 -12.05 2.84
C LEU A 188 -13.61 -13.15 2.85
N GLY A 189 -13.38 -13.83 1.73
CA GLY A 189 -12.38 -14.89 1.63
C GLY A 189 -10.96 -14.42 1.89
N HIS A 190 -10.61 -13.18 1.55
CA HIS A 190 -9.29 -12.62 1.86
C HIS A 190 -9.15 -12.24 3.33
N GLU A 191 -10.18 -11.62 3.93
CA GLU A 191 -10.18 -11.33 5.36
C GLU A 191 -10.14 -12.60 6.21
N LEU A 192 -10.79 -13.66 5.75
CA LEU A 192 -10.70 -14.98 6.38
C LEU A 192 -9.29 -15.58 6.27
N VAL A 193 -8.51 -15.25 5.22
CA VAL A 193 -7.10 -15.64 5.19
C VAL A 193 -6.31 -14.93 6.28
N HIS A 194 -6.57 -13.65 6.52
CA HIS A 194 -5.93 -12.95 7.65
C HIS A 194 -6.32 -13.55 8.99
N ALA A 195 -7.58 -13.97 9.15
CA ALA A 195 -8.02 -14.65 10.36
C ALA A 195 -7.27 -15.97 10.58
N VAL A 196 -7.15 -16.84 9.56
CA VAL A 196 -6.39 -18.11 9.72
C VAL A 196 -4.89 -17.86 9.89
N GLN A 197 -4.34 -16.83 9.23
CA GLN A 197 -2.95 -16.43 9.42
C GLN A 197 -2.67 -15.99 10.86
N ASP A 198 -3.56 -15.22 11.49
CA ASP A 198 -3.38 -14.78 12.88
C ASP A 198 -3.50 -15.94 13.88
N GLN A 199 -4.44 -16.86 13.63
CA GLN A 199 -4.62 -18.06 14.45
C GLN A 199 -3.38 -18.99 14.39
N GLU A 200 -2.82 -19.18 13.20
CA GLU A 200 -1.70 -20.11 12.98
C GLU A 200 -0.33 -19.50 13.26
N PHE A 201 -0.14 -18.20 12.98
CA PHE A 201 1.19 -17.58 12.95
C PHE A 201 1.36 -16.36 13.89
N ASP A 202 0.33 -15.97 14.66
CA ASP A 202 0.37 -14.83 15.60
C ASP A 202 0.85 -13.54 14.91
N LEU A 203 -0.01 -12.97 14.06
CA LEU A 203 0.34 -11.81 13.23
C LEU A 203 0.72 -10.58 14.08
N GLY A 204 0.32 -10.55 15.35
CA GLY A 204 0.73 -9.53 16.32
C GLY A 204 2.24 -9.43 16.54
N ASN A 205 3.02 -10.44 16.16
CA ASN A 205 4.48 -10.41 16.23
C ASN A 205 5.15 -9.75 15.01
N PHE A 206 4.40 -9.51 13.92
CA PHE A 206 4.92 -8.89 12.71
C PHE A 206 4.73 -7.38 12.81
N SER A 207 5.80 -6.68 13.16
CA SER A 207 5.81 -5.22 13.19
C SER A 207 7.14 -4.68 12.69
N SER A 208 7.09 -3.52 12.04
CA SER A 208 8.27 -2.76 11.68
C SER A 208 8.07 -1.29 12.05
N GLN A 209 9.18 -0.61 12.31
CA GLN A 209 9.21 0.83 12.57
C GLN A 209 9.65 1.64 11.33
N THR A 210 9.99 0.95 10.24
CA THR A 210 10.39 1.53 8.95
C THR A 210 9.40 1.16 7.86
N ARG A 211 9.32 1.97 6.80
CA ARG A 211 8.37 1.70 5.71
C ARG A 211 8.81 0.47 4.91
N ASP A 212 10.11 0.31 4.68
CA ASP A 212 10.64 -0.88 3.99
C ASP A 212 10.28 -2.18 4.73
N GLY A 213 10.64 -2.30 6.01
CA GLY A 213 10.31 -3.50 6.78
C GLY A 213 8.80 -3.72 6.96
N ALA A 214 8.00 -2.65 6.98
CA ALA A 214 6.53 -2.77 7.02
C ALA A 214 5.98 -3.34 5.69
N ASN A 215 6.51 -2.88 4.56
CA ASN A 215 6.20 -3.43 3.24
C ASN A 215 6.73 -4.85 3.08
N ALA A 216 7.89 -5.20 3.64
CA ALA A 216 8.42 -6.56 3.65
C ALA A 216 7.48 -7.54 4.36
N ASN A 217 7.15 -7.24 5.63
CA ASN A 217 6.22 -8.04 6.43
C ASN A 217 4.84 -8.14 5.75
N SER A 218 4.33 -7.00 5.26
CA SER A 218 3.05 -6.99 4.55
C SER A 218 3.12 -7.78 3.25
N GLY A 219 4.25 -7.77 2.53
CA GLY A 219 4.45 -8.53 1.31
C GLY A 219 4.29 -10.04 1.51
N LEU A 220 4.67 -10.57 2.67
CA LEU A 220 4.36 -11.94 3.07
C LEU A 220 2.86 -12.09 3.40
N ILE A 221 2.35 -11.30 4.33
CA ILE A 221 0.99 -11.45 4.89
C ILE A 221 -0.08 -11.23 3.81
N GLU A 222 0.00 -10.12 3.10
CA GLU A 222 -0.88 -9.77 2.00
C GLU A 222 -0.60 -10.60 0.76
N GLY A 223 0.65 -10.94 0.50
CA GLY A 223 0.99 -11.83 -0.61
C GLY A 223 0.27 -13.17 -0.51
N ASP A 224 0.22 -13.74 0.70
CA ASP A 224 -0.42 -15.04 0.92
C ASP A 224 -1.95 -14.93 0.80
N ALA A 225 -2.56 -13.91 1.41
CA ALA A 225 -3.97 -13.62 1.26
C ALA A 225 -4.38 -13.36 -0.20
N ASN A 226 -3.60 -12.58 -0.95
CA ASN A 226 -3.85 -12.32 -2.35
C ASN A 226 -3.63 -13.55 -3.24
N TYR A 227 -2.63 -14.38 -2.93
CA TYR A 227 -2.41 -15.66 -3.61
C TYR A 227 -3.64 -16.58 -3.46
N VAL A 228 -4.16 -16.70 -2.24
CA VAL A 228 -5.38 -17.45 -1.95
C VAL A 228 -6.58 -16.82 -2.66
N GLN A 229 -6.77 -15.50 -2.56
CA GLN A 229 -7.87 -14.77 -3.20
C GLN A 229 -7.86 -14.95 -4.72
N TYR A 230 -6.69 -14.93 -5.35
CA TYR A 230 -6.55 -15.17 -6.79
C TYR A 230 -7.07 -16.56 -7.16
N GLN A 231 -6.69 -17.60 -6.42
CA GLN A 231 -7.22 -18.93 -6.68
C GLN A 231 -8.71 -19.07 -6.32
N TYR A 232 -9.17 -18.37 -5.27
CA TYR A 232 -10.58 -18.32 -4.88
C TYR A 232 -11.40 -17.77 -6.04
N ARG A 233 -10.96 -16.65 -6.64
CA ARG A 233 -11.56 -16.04 -7.83
C ARG A 233 -11.60 -16.99 -9.02
N GLN A 234 -10.52 -17.72 -9.30
CA GLN A 234 -10.51 -18.70 -10.40
C GLN A 234 -11.53 -19.82 -10.17
N ARG A 235 -11.63 -20.34 -8.95
CA ARG A 235 -12.59 -21.39 -8.60
C ARG A 235 -14.03 -20.90 -8.64
N CYS A 236 -14.26 -19.63 -8.28
CA CYS A 236 -15.56 -18.96 -8.37
C CYS A 236 -16.03 -18.68 -9.80
N ALA A 237 -15.15 -18.60 -10.79
CA ALA A 237 -15.56 -18.30 -12.16
C ALA A 237 -16.60 -19.31 -12.68
N GLU A 238 -17.41 -18.93 -13.69
CA GLU A 238 -18.45 -19.82 -14.26
C GLU A 238 -17.88 -21.17 -14.73
N GLY A 239 -16.64 -21.19 -15.26
CA GLY A 239 -15.91 -22.39 -15.64
C GLY A 239 -15.00 -22.99 -14.55
N GLY A 240 -15.01 -22.41 -13.36
CA GLY A 240 -14.20 -22.85 -12.21
C GLY A 240 -14.85 -24.01 -11.44
N SER A 241 -14.14 -24.55 -10.44
CA SER A 241 -14.60 -25.70 -9.66
C SER A 241 -15.83 -25.42 -8.80
N TRP A 242 -16.16 -24.15 -8.55
CA TRP A 242 -17.36 -23.72 -7.81
C TRP A 242 -18.42 -23.09 -8.72
N ALA A 243 -18.23 -23.11 -10.04
CA ALA A 243 -19.23 -22.85 -11.07
C ALA A 243 -20.09 -21.59 -10.86
N GLY A 244 -19.49 -20.45 -10.50
CA GLY A 244 -20.22 -19.21 -10.30
C GLY A 244 -21.02 -19.09 -8.98
N SER A 245 -20.88 -20.05 -8.06
CA SER A 245 -21.69 -20.09 -6.82
C SER A 245 -21.28 -19.09 -5.73
N CYS A 246 -20.26 -18.28 -5.98
CA CYS A 246 -19.75 -17.30 -5.02
C CYS A 246 -20.59 -16.01 -5.06
N LEU A 247 -20.98 -15.51 -3.90
CA LEU A 247 -21.75 -14.26 -3.79
C LEU A 247 -20.92 -13.06 -4.25
N ARG A 248 -21.56 -12.20 -5.04
CA ARG A 248 -21.03 -10.94 -5.55
C ARG A 248 -22.10 -9.86 -5.42
N PRO A 249 -21.78 -8.67 -4.89
CA PRO A 249 -22.73 -7.57 -4.84
C PRO A 249 -23.33 -7.33 -6.23
N GLU A 250 -24.63 -7.06 -6.29
CA GLU A 250 -25.24 -6.66 -7.54
C GLU A 250 -24.55 -5.37 -8.03
N ALA A 251 -24.31 -5.26 -9.33
CA ALA A 251 -23.71 -4.06 -9.89
C ALA A 251 -24.69 -2.88 -9.74
N SER A 252 -24.69 -2.21 -8.60
CA SER A 252 -25.39 -0.94 -8.42
C SER A 252 -24.70 0.06 -9.35
N GLY A 253 -25.43 0.56 -10.34
CA GLY A 253 -24.89 1.50 -11.31
C GLY A 253 -24.17 2.68 -10.63
N GLY A 254 -22.86 2.78 -10.84
CA GLY A 254 -22.10 4.02 -10.66
C GLY A 254 -22.00 4.56 -9.24
N GLY A 255 -21.58 3.74 -8.27
CA GLY A 255 -20.96 4.23 -7.03
C GLY A 255 -19.44 4.24 -7.18
N GLY A 256 -18.90 5.23 -7.87
CA GLY A 256 -17.45 5.40 -7.97
C GLY A 256 -16.91 5.81 -6.61
N GLY A 257 -16.37 4.85 -5.84
CA GLY A 257 -15.42 5.18 -4.79
C GLY A 257 -14.37 6.11 -5.39
N GLY A 258 -14.15 7.28 -4.77
CA GLY A 258 -13.11 8.19 -5.22
C GLY A 258 -11.80 7.42 -5.34
N GLY A 259 -11.03 7.68 -6.41
CA GLY A 259 -9.65 7.19 -6.44
C GLY A 259 -8.87 7.65 -5.21
N PRO A 260 -7.71 7.06 -4.92
CA PRO A 260 -6.88 7.50 -3.80
C PRO A 260 -6.65 9.02 -3.89
N ALA A 261 -6.67 9.69 -2.74
CA ALA A 261 -6.42 11.12 -2.62
C ALA A 261 -5.05 11.51 -3.18
N ASN A 262 -4.03 10.68 -2.91
CA ASN A 262 -2.70 10.80 -3.48
C ASN A 262 -2.23 9.44 -4.01
N ILE A 263 -1.93 9.38 -5.29
CA ILE A 263 -1.61 8.10 -5.91
C ILE A 263 -0.19 7.60 -5.64
N GLY A 264 0.77 8.50 -5.45
CA GLY A 264 2.13 8.11 -5.10
C GLY A 264 2.16 7.39 -3.76
N VAL A 265 1.48 7.96 -2.76
CA VAL A 265 1.31 7.35 -1.43
C VAL A 265 0.60 5.99 -1.53
N TYR A 266 -0.41 5.88 -2.41
CA TYR A 266 -1.06 4.61 -2.68
C TYR A 266 -0.08 3.59 -3.24
N PHE A 267 0.78 3.96 -4.20
CA PHE A 267 1.77 3.04 -4.75
C PHE A 267 2.79 2.58 -3.70
N VAL A 268 3.26 3.44 -2.79
CA VAL A 268 4.15 2.99 -1.71
C VAL A 268 3.48 1.89 -0.88
N ASN A 269 2.19 2.02 -0.60
CA ASN A 269 1.44 1.08 0.23
C ASN A 269 0.88 -0.13 -0.55
N TYR A 270 0.80 -0.05 -1.88
CA TYR A 270 0.21 -1.09 -2.72
C TYR A 270 1.21 -2.18 -3.12
N GLN A 271 2.51 -1.93 -2.99
CA GLN A 271 3.57 -2.90 -3.33
C GLN A 271 3.31 -4.31 -2.74
N PRO A 272 2.94 -4.48 -1.45
CA PRO A 272 2.60 -5.79 -0.88
C PRO A 272 1.51 -6.58 -1.64
N TYR A 273 0.55 -5.89 -2.26
CA TYR A 273 -0.55 -6.50 -3.04
C TYR A 273 -0.16 -6.79 -4.49
N SER A 274 0.88 -6.13 -5.00
CA SER A 274 1.41 -6.35 -6.34
C SER A 274 2.42 -7.49 -6.33
N ASP A 275 3.52 -7.33 -5.60
CA ASP A 275 4.67 -8.25 -5.69
C ASP A 275 4.59 -9.40 -4.67
N GLY A 276 3.97 -9.16 -3.51
CA GLY A 276 3.74 -10.19 -2.48
C GLY A 276 3.12 -11.48 -3.01
N PRO A 277 2.04 -11.45 -3.79
CA PRO A 277 1.45 -12.65 -4.35
C PRO A 277 2.46 -13.43 -5.22
N ALA A 278 3.25 -12.74 -6.06
CA ALA A 278 4.28 -13.35 -6.89
C ALA A 278 5.39 -13.99 -6.05
N PHE A 279 5.81 -13.35 -4.96
CA PHE A 279 6.72 -13.92 -3.97
C PHE A 279 6.17 -15.23 -3.39
N ILE A 280 4.92 -15.24 -2.90
CA ILE A 280 4.29 -16.47 -2.39
C ILE A 280 4.16 -17.55 -3.47
N ALA A 281 3.84 -17.17 -4.70
CA ALA A 281 3.80 -18.12 -5.81
C ALA A 281 5.16 -18.78 -6.10
N ALA A 282 6.25 -18.04 -5.95
CA ALA A 282 7.61 -18.55 -6.12
C ALA A 282 7.95 -19.56 -5.02
N GLN A 283 7.75 -19.19 -3.75
CA GLN A 283 8.03 -20.05 -2.58
C GLN A 283 7.17 -21.32 -2.62
N LYS A 284 5.88 -21.17 -2.92
CA LYS A 284 4.96 -22.31 -3.06
C LYS A 284 5.33 -23.26 -4.21
N ARG A 285 5.91 -22.74 -5.30
CA ARG A 285 6.35 -23.57 -6.44
C ARG A 285 7.53 -24.46 -6.04
N GLU A 286 8.39 -23.98 -5.15
CA GLU A 286 9.57 -24.71 -4.69
C GLU A 286 9.23 -25.77 -3.65
N GLY A 287 8.49 -25.42 -2.61
CA GLY A 287 8.26 -26.32 -1.46
C GLY A 287 6.80 -26.52 -1.04
N GLY A 288 5.83 -26.05 -1.83
CA GLY A 288 4.41 -26.18 -1.47
C GLY A 288 3.99 -25.22 -0.35
N TRP A 289 2.87 -25.52 0.31
CA TRP A 289 2.37 -24.68 1.41
C TRP A 289 3.27 -24.72 2.65
N ASP A 290 3.97 -25.83 2.88
CA ASP A 290 4.94 -25.94 3.99
C ASP A 290 6.04 -24.87 3.87
N ALA A 291 6.59 -24.67 2.67
CA ALA A 291 7.58 -23.61 2.45
C ALA A 291 7.02 -22.20 2.62
N VAL A 292 5.72 -21.98 2.37
CA VAL A 292 5.06 -20.70 2.65
C VAL A 292 4.86 -20.51 4.15
N ASN A 293 4.49 -21.56 4.87
CA ASN A 293 4.36 -21.53 6.33
C ASN A 293 5.72 -21.22 7.00
N ASP A 294 6.81 -21.81 6.50
CA ASP A 294 8.17 -21.55 7.00
C ASP A 294 8.60 -20.06 6.87
N LEU A 295 7.99 -19.29 5.94
CA LEU A 295 8.25 -17.85 5.82
C LEU A 295 7.78 -17.07 7.06
N TYR A 296 6.79 -17.56 7.80
CA TYR A 296 6.33 -16.88 9.01
C TYR A 296 7.33 -17.01 10.17
N ASP A 297 8.21 -18.03 10.14
CA ASP A 297 9.35 -18.14 11.05
C ASP A 297 10.58 -17.35 10.56
N ALA A 298 10.64 -17.04 9.26
CA ALA A 298 11.74 -16.33 8.62
C ALA A 298 11.23 -15.31 7.58
N PRO A 299 10.54 -14.23 7.99
CA PRO A 299 9.94 -13.30 7.04
C PRO A 299 10.99 -12.60 6.17
N PRO A 300 10.61 -12.09 4.97
CA PRO A 300 11.49 -11.22 4.19
C PRO A 300 11.90 -10.00 5.02
N ARG A 301 13.15 -9.59 4.87
CA ARG A 301 13.76 -8.50 5.67
C ARG A 301 13.62 -7.12 5.03
N SER A 302 13.37 -7.07 3.73
CA SER A 302 13.14 -5.84 2.96
C SER A 302 12.05 -6.05 1.91
N ALA A 303 11.44 -4.96 1.45
CA ALA A 303 10.47 -5.03 0.36
C ALA A 303 11.12 -5.50 -0.95
N GLU A 304 12.43 -5.26 -1.11
CA GLU A 304 13.21 -5.75 -2.24
C GLU A 304 13.16 -7.28 -2.38
N GLN A 305 13.30 -8.04 -1.29
CA GLN A 305 13.19 -9.50 -1.33
C GLN A 305 11.80 -9.99 -1.75
N VAL A 306 10.77 -9.15 -1.61
CA VAL A 306 9.41 -9.42 -2.08
C VAL A 306 9.27 -9.07 -3.56
N ILE A 307 9.86 -7.95 -4.00
CA ILE A 307 9.90 -7.49 -5.40
C ILE A 307 10.72 -8.46 -6.27
N HIS A 308 11.83 -8.96 -5.73
CA HIS A 308 12.77 -9.90 -6.36
C HIS A 308 12.86 -11.19 -5.55
N PRO A 309 11.93 -12.15 -5.75
CA PRO A 309 11.87 -13.37 -4.95
C PRO A 309 13.13 -14.23 -4.93
N ASP A 310 14.01 -14.09 -5.92
CA ASP A 310 15.29 -14.77 -6.02
C ASP A 310 16.38 -14.22 -5.07
N LEU A 311 16.18 -13.03 -4.49
CA LEU A 311 17.05 -12.46 -3.47
C LEU A 311 16.71 -12.94 -2.06
N TYR A 312 15.50 -13.49 -1.84
CA TYR A 312 15.10 -13.96 -0.53
C TYR A 312 15.98 -15.11 -0.04
N GLY A 313 16.62 -14.91 1.11
CA GLY A 313 17.55 -15.86 1.73
C GLY A 313 18.99 -15.79 1.19
N GLU A 314 19.20 -15.11 0.06
CA GLU A 314 20.51 -14.94 -0.56
C GLU A 314 21.09 -13.55 -0.28
N ASP A 315 20.25 -12.50 -0.30
CA ASP A 315 20.67 -11.11 -0.18
C ASP A 315 20.03 -10.38 1.01
N PRO A 316 20.75 -10.11 2.10
CA PRO A 316 20.29 -9.23 3.18
C PRO A 316 20.21 -7.77 2.74
N PRO A 317 19.21 -6.98 3.19
CA PRO A 317 19.31 -5.53 3.04
C PRO A 317 20.55 -4.99 3.76
N THR A 318 21.26 -4.06 3.13
CA THR A 318 22.43 -3.40 3.72
C THR A 318 22.03 -2.44 4.84
N GLU A 319 22.70 -2.57 5.99
CA GLU A 319 22.57 -1.60 7.09
C GLU A 319 23.31 -0.30 6.74
N VAL A 320 22.54 0.74 6.39
CA VAL A 320 23.10 2.04 6.00
C VAL A 320 23.42 2.88 7.22
N GLU A 321 24.70 3.21 7.39
CA GLU A 321 25.14 4.13 8.44
C GLU A 321 25.04 5.59 8.01
N LEU A 322 24.44 6.43 8.87
CA LEU A 322 24.32 7.86 8.65
C LEU A 322 24.71 8.62 9.91
N ALA A 323 25.80 9.38 9.84
CA ALA A 323 26.24 10.23 10.94
C ALA A 323 25.27 11.42 11.15
N ASP A 324 25.04 11.75 12.42
CA ASP A 324 24.30 12.94 12.84
C ASP A 324 25.25 14.15 12.83
N GLU A 325 25.26 14.87 11.71
CA GLU A 325 26.13 16.02 11.46
C GLU A 325 25.27 17.17 10.98
N HIS A 326 25.11 18.21 11.82
CA HIS A 326 24.34 19.41 11.51
C HIS A 326 24.97 20.64 12.19
N GLY A 327 24.61 21.83 11.71
CA GLY A 327 25.01 23.12 12.26
C GLY A 327 24.34 23.41 13.61
N GLU A 328 24.82 24.45 14.30
CA GLU A 328 24.38 24.80 15.67
C GLU A 328 22.88 25.16 15.75
N ASP A 329 22.31 25.70 14.68
CA ASP A 329 20.91 26.17 14.62
C ASP A 329 19.92 25.09 14.15
N TRP A 330 20.40 23.87 13.88
CA TRP A 330 19.59 22.73 13.45
C TRP A 330 19.58 21.65 14.52
N GLU A 331 18.50 20.90 14.63
CA GLU A 331 18.39 19.75 15.51
C GLU A 331 17.72 18.58 14.80
N ARG A 332 18.21 17.36 15.03
CA ARG A 332 17.60 16.14 14.49
C ARG A 332 16.26 15.85 15.16
N VAL A 333 15.23 15.62 14.34
CA VAL A 333 13.86 15.29 14.75
C VAL A 333 13.80 13.83 15.22
N ARG A 334 13.44 13.60 16.49
CA ARG A 334 13.40 12.27 17.11
C ARG A 334 12.05 11.96 17.74
N PRO A 335 11.09 11.40 16.98
CA PRO A 335 9.80 11.04 17.53
C PRO A 335 9.93 9.87 18.52
N ALA A 336 9.38 10.00 19.73
CA ALA A 336 9.56 9.01 20.80
C ALA A 336 8.94 7.62 20.55
N SER A 337 8.04 7.53 19.56
CA SER A 337 7.26 6.31 19.28
C SER A 337 7.78 5.47 18.13
N ARG A 338 8.85 5.90 17.45
CA ARG A 338 9.44 5.20 16.30
C ARG A 338 10.96 5.37 16.29
N LEU A 339 11.62 4.70 15.35
CA LEU A 339 13.03 4.96 15.04
C LEU A 339 13.23 6.42 14.65
N ASP A 340 14.38 6.99 15.03
CA ASP A 340 14.73 8.37 14.76
C ASP A 340 15.27 8.60 13.33
N TYR A 341 15.14 7.58 12.47
CA TYR A 341 15.46 7.61 11.05
C TYR A 341 14.36 6.92 10.24
N ALA A 342 14.28 7.24 8.95
CA ALA A 342 13.37 6.62 8.01
C ALA A 342 14.15 5.69 7.07
N GLU A 343 13.50 4.61 6.67
CA GLU A 343 13.89 3.76 5.55
C GLU A 343 12.61 3.59 4.72
N VAL A 344 12.65 4.06 3.47
CA VAL A 344 11.49 4.06 2.58
C VAL A 344 11.38 2.79 1.73
N GLY A 345 12.50 2.10 1.52
CA GLY A 345 12.57 0.89 0.72
C GLY A 345 12.48 1.14 -0.78
N GLN A 346 12.80 0.11 -1.56
CA GLN A 346 12.68 0.13 -3.02
C GLN A 346 11.27 0.54 -3.49
N ALA A 347 10.23 0.09 -2.77
CA ALA A 347 8.84 0.46 -3.05
C ALA A 347 8.60 1.98 -3.00
N GLY A 348 9.20 2.66 -2.01
CA GLY A 348 9.18 4.11 -1.87
C GLY A 348 9.92 4.81 -3.00
N VAL A 349 11.15 4.35 -3.27
CA VAL A 349 12.02 4.87 -4.34
C VAL A 349 11.37 4.75 -5.72
N ALA A 350 10.82 3.59 -6.07
CA ALA A 350 10.11 3.38 -7.33
C ALA A 350 8.87 4.29 -7.46
N SER A 351 8.07 4.41 -6.38
CA SER A 351 6.85 5.22 -6.38
C SER A 351 7.12 6.70 -6.63
N MET A 352 8.23 7.23 -6.09
CA MET A 352 8.70 8.61 -6.30
C MET A 352 8.85 8.92 -7.80
N PHE A 353 9.45 8.01 -8.57
CA PHE A 353 9.68 8.25 -10.00
C PHE A 353 8.41 8.07 -10.86
N VAL A 354 7.43 7.30 -10.40
CA VAL A 354 6.16 7.06 -11.11
C VAL A 354 5.17 8.20 -10.90
N TYR A 355 5.15 8.80 -9.70
CA TYR A 355 4.17 9.82 -9.31
C TYR A 355 4.04 11.03 -10.26
N PRO A 356 5.11 11.56 -10.91
CA PRO A 356 5.02 12.61 -11.93
C PRO A 356 4.03 12.35 -13.08
N TRP A 357 3.71 11.08 -13.38
CA TRP A 357 2.69 10.74 -14.38
C TRP A 357 1.25 11.04 -13.94
N TYR A 358 1.07 11.35 -12.65
CA TYR A 358 -0.23 11.56 -12.01
C TYR A 358 -0.36 12.90 -11.28
N ALA A 359 0.73 13.61 -11.03
CA ALA A 359 0.78 14.88 -10.30
C ALA A 359 0.13 16.09 -11.01
N GLY A 360 -0.72 15.86 -12.02
CA GLY A 360 -1.50 16.90 -12.72
C GLY A 360 -0.71 17.79 -13.69
N ARG A 361 0.63 17.81 -13.62
CA ARG A 361 1.53 18.42 -14.61
C ARG A 361 1.87 17.43 -15.72
N SER A 362 2.09 17.94 -16.94
CA SER A 362 2.46 17.09 -18.10
C SER A 362 3.83 16.45 -17.87
N PRO A 363 3.96 15.10 -17.93
CA PRO A 363 5.24 14.42 -17.86
C PRO A 363 6.01 14.46 -19.20
N GLN A 364 5.66 15.39 -20.10
CA GLN A 364 6.32 15.47 -21.40
C GLN A 364 7.80 15.83 -21.24
N GLY A 365 8.67 14.92 -21.70
CA GLY A 365 10.13 15.07 -21.61
C GLY A 365 10.73 14.36 -20.40
N TYR A 366 9.95 13.96 -19.41
CA TYR A 366 10.43 13.23 -18.23
C TYR A 366 10.92 11.82 -18.61
N GLN A 367 12.21 11.54 -18.40
CA GLN A 367 12.86 10.30 -18.84
C GLN A 367 13.13 9.27 -17.75
N ALA A 368 12.86 9.55 -16.47
CA ALA A 368 13.14 8.57 -15.39
C ALA A 368 12.30 7.28 -15.50
N VAL A 369 11.14 7.34 -16.16
CA VAL A 369 10.30 6.16 -16.45
C VAL A 369 10.00 6.13 -17.96
N PRO A 370 11.00 5.76 -18.79
CA PRO A 370 10.85 5.81 -20.23
C PRO A 370 9.80 4.78 -20.67
N ASN A 371 9.00 5.09 -21.68
CA ASN A 371 7.91 4.19 -22.13
C ASN A 371 7.04 3.68 -20.97
N PHE A 372 6.55 4.62 -20.14
CA PHE A 372 5.78 4.39 -18.92
C PHE A 372 4.89 3.15 -18.91
N GLN A 373 4.12 2.93 -19.97
CA GLN A 373 3.23 1.76 -20.05
C GLN A 373 3.97 0.43 -19.91
N ASN A 374 5.07 0.24 -20.62
CA ASN A 374 5.80 -1.03 -20.60
C ASN A 374 6.80 -1.13 -19.45
N THR A 375 7.15 0.00 -18.84
CA THR A 375 8.13 0.04 -17.74
C THR A 375 7.45 -0.13 -16.39
N TRP A 376 6.28 0.50 -16.20
CA TRP A 376 5.57 0.46 -14.92
C TRP A 376 4.59 -0.72 -14.79
N PHE A 377 4.06 -1.23 -15.89
CA PHE A 377 3.07 -2.30 -15.85
C PHE A 377 3.63 -3.64 -16.33
N ASN A 378 3.38 -4.68 -15.54
CA ASN A 378 3.72 -6.06 -15.86
C ASN A 378 2.61 -6.71 -16.71
N TYR A 379 2.96 -7.12 -17.93
CA TYR A 379 2.04 -7.79 -18.86
C TYR A 379 2.37 -9.27 -19.00
N THR A 380 1.34 -10.11 -19.07
CA THR A 380 1.44 -11.52 -19.45
C THR A 380 1.87 -11.67 -20.92
N ASP A 381 2.31 -12.87 -21.31
CA ASP A 381 2.65 -13.22 -22.70
C ASP A 381 1.52 -12.92 -23.71
N SER A 382 0.28 -12.90 -23.24
CA SER A 382 -0.90 -12.58 -24.05
C SER A 382 -1.15 -11.07 -24.22
N GLY A 383 -0.30 -10.22 -23.63
CA GLY A 383 -0.44 -8.77 -23.64
C GLY A 383 -1.50 -8.23 -22.67
N GLN A 384 -2.05 -9.07 -21.80
CA GLN A 384 -2.95 -8.66 -20.73
C GLN A 384 -2.14 -8.25 -19.51
N LEU A 385 -2.57 -7.21 -18.80
CA LEU A 385 -2.00 -6.85 -17.51
C LEU A 385 -2.03 -8.06 -16.58
N SER A 386 -0.93 -8.32 -15.90
CA SER A 386 -0.85 -9.38 -14.90
C SER A 386 -1.90 -9.13 -13.82
N GLN A 387 -2.72 -10.14 -13.54
CA GLN A 387 -3.74 -10.06 -12.50
C GLN A 387 -3.18 -10.31 -11.10
N PHE A 388 -1.90 -10.65 -11.04
CA PHE A 388 -1.26 -11.27 -9.89
C PHE A 388 0.03 -10.56 -9.45
N ASP A 389 0.61 -9.79 -10.36
CA ASP A 389 1.74 -8.88 -10.15
C ASP A 389 1.64 -7.80 -11.24
N PRO A 390 0.76 -6.80 -11.08
CA PRO A 390 0.45 -5.82 -12.11
C PRO A 390 1.47 -4.69 -12.28
N LEU A 391 2.24 -4.34 -11.24
CA LEU A 391 3.14 -3.18 -11.23
C LEU A 391 4.59 -3.64 -11.08
N ASN A 392 5.48 -3.00 -11.84
CA ASN A 392 6.90 -3.31 -11.82
C ASN A 392 7.64 -2.31 -10.92
N TYR A 393 7.86 -2.65 -9.65
CA TYR A 393 8.67 -1.82 -8.73
C TYR A 393 10.18 -1.95 -8.95
N GLY A 394 10.63 -2.96 -9.71
CA GLY A 394 12.04 -3.25 -9.98
C GLY A 394 12.59 -2.67 -11.28
N PHE A 395 11.99 -1.60 -11.83
CA PHE A 395 12.50 -0.97 -13.04
C PHE A 395 13.80 -0.20 -12.78
N ASP A 396 14.66 -0.16 -13.80
CA ASP A 396 15.85 0.69 -14.01
C ASP A 396 16.17 1.72 -12.89
N ALA A 397 15.37 2.78 -12.72
CA ALA A 397 15.64 3.84 -11.73
C ALA A 397 15.63 3.41 -10.25
N ALA A 398 15.09 2.24 -9.93
CA ALA A 398 15.04 1.64 -8.61
C ALA A 398 15.66 0.24 -8.57
N ALA A 399 16.27 -0.23 -9.66
CA ALA A 399 16.90 -1.55 -9.74
C ALA A 399 18.22 -1.56 -8.95
N GLY A 400 18.47 -2.65 -8.22
CA GLY A 400 19.67 -2.81 -7.38
C GLY A 400 19.70 -1.88 -6.17
N TRP A 401 18.54 -1.39 -5.69
CA TRP A 401 18.47 -0.71 -4.40
C TRP A 401 18.72 -1.73 -3.28
N ASP A 402 19.68 -1.49 -2.39
CA ASP A 402 20.09 -2.46 -1.35
C ASP A 402 19.82 -1.94 0.08
N GLY A 403 19.67 -0.62 0.25
CA GLY A 403 19.32 -0.04 1.54
C GLY A 403 19.21 1.47 1.53
N ASP A 404 18.51 2.03 2.51
CA ASP A 404 18.43 3.47 2.69
C ASP A 404 18.32 3.88 4.16
N ARG A 405 18.80 5.09 4.48
CA ARG A 405 18.60 5.73 5.78
C ARG A 405 18.45 7.23 5.63
N MET A 406 17.41 7.79 6.23
CA MET A 406 17.10 9.21 6.21
C MET A 406 17.01 9.79 7.62
N HIS A 407 17.72 10.89 7.87
CA HIS A 407 17.58 11.72 9.05
C HIS A 407 16.83 13.01 8.71
N VAL A 408 15.87 13.37 9.55
CA VAL A 408 15.11 14.63 9.43
C VAL A 408 15.63 15.62 10.46
N TYR A 409 15.77 16.86 10.07
CA TYR A 409 16.23 17.98 10.88
C TYR A 409 15.21 19.11 10.87
N ARG A 410 15.25 19.94 11.90
CA ARG A 410 14.47 21.17 12.00
C ARG A 410 15.32 22.26 12.61
N ASN A 411 15.13 23.50 12.18
CA ASN A 411 15.78 24.66 12.82
C ASN A 411 14.83 25.40 13.78
N ASP A 412 15.38 26.38 14.51
CA ASP A 412 14.63 27.22 15.45
C ASP A 412 13.50 28.05 14.80
N ALA A 413 13.61 28.34 13.50
CA ALA A 413 12.57 29.01 12.73
C ALA A 413 11.41 28.05 12.36
N GLY A 414 11.57 26.76 12.63
CA GLY A 414 10.60 25.71 12.35
C GLY A 414 10.70 25.14 10.95
N GLU A 415 11.70 25.54 10.16
CA GLU A 415 11.98 25.02 8.82
C GLU A 415 12.57 23.61 8.89
N GLY A 416 12.19 22.76 7.93
CA GLY A 416 12.63 21.37 7.84
C GLY A 416 13.81 21.18 6.89
N GLY A 417 14.50 20.06 7.03
CA GLY A 417 15.53 19.60 6.11
C GLY A 417 15.83 18.14 6.36
N TYR A 418 16.50 17.47 5.43
CA TYR A 418 16.86 16.06 5.61
C TYR A 418 18.19 15.71 4.97
N VAL A 419 18.77 14.60 5.46
CA VAL A 419 19.86 13.91 4.80
C VAL A 419 19.41 12.48 4.56
N TRP A 420 19.46 12.04 3.31
CA TRP A 420 19.06 10.72 2.88
C TRP A 420 20.21 10.02 2.16
N ARG A 421 20.64 8.88 2.69
CA ARG A 421 21.69 8.04 2.12
C ARG A 421 21.07 6.76 1.59
N LEU A 422 21.39 6.40 0.35
CA LEU A 422 20.95 5.19 -0.33
C LEU A 422 22.18 4.39 -0.76
N VAL A 423 22.11 3.07 -0.66
CA VAL A 423 23.13 2.12 -1.11
C VAL A 423 22.53 1.25 -2.22
N TRP A 424 23.37 0.92 -3.19
CA TRP A 424 23.01 0.16 -4.39
C TRP A 424 23.94 -1.05 -4.55
N ASP A 425 23.52 -2.04 -5.33
CA ASP A 425 24.33 -3.23 -5.64
C ASP A 425 25.60 -2.90 -6.43
N SER A 426 25.60 -1.77 -7.16
CA SER A 426 26.75 -1.32 -7.93
C SER A 426 26.83 0.19 -8.15
N ASP A 427 28.05 0.66 -8.43
CA ASP A 427 28.33 2.04 -8.88
C ASP A 427 27.48 2.46 -10.10
N ALA A 428 27.12 1.49 -10.97
CA ALA A 428 26.34 1.76 -12.16
C ALA A 428 24.88 2.10 -11.83
N GLU A 429 24.27 1.33 -10.92
CA GLU A 429 22.89 1.56 -10.46
C GLU A 429 22.79 2.86 -9.63
N ALA A 430 23.78 3.15 -8.78
CA ALA A 430 23.86 4.42 -8.07
C ALA A 430 23.91 5.63 -9.03
N THR A 431 24.66 5.50 -10.14
CA THR A 431 24.74 6.54 -11.18
C THR A 431 23.43 6.65 -11.96
N GLU A 432 22.75 5.52 -12.22
CA GLU A 432 21.46 5.48 -12.90
C GLU A 432 20.37 6.16 -12.09
N PHE A 433 20.29 5.86 -10.78
CA PHE A 433 19.40 6.56 -9.85
C PHE A 433 19.67 8.06 -9.83
N ARG A 434 20.94 8.49 -9.78
CA ARG A 434 21.28 9.92 -9.84
C ARG A 434 20.70 10.58 -11.10
N GLY A 435 20.86 9.97 -12.26
CA GLY A 435 20.28 10.47 -13.51
C GLY A 435 18.75 10.57 -13.46
N ALA A 436 18.08 9.55 -12.92
CA ALA A 436 16.63 9.56 -12.74
C ALA A 436 16.17 10.64 -11.74
N TYR A 437 16.92 10.86 -10.66
CA TYR A 437 16.64 11.89 -9.66
C TYR A 437 16.79 13.31 -10.23
N GLU A 438 17.76 13.54 -11.10
CA GLU A 438 17.89 14.81 -11.83
C GLU A 438 16.68 15.08 -12.74
N GLU A 439 16.19 14.05 -13.44
CA GLU A 439 14.96 14.14 -14.25
C GLU A 439 13.73 14.47 -13.39
N LEU A 440 13.66 13.91 -12.18
CA LEU A 440 12.60 14.20 -11.21
C LEU A 440 12.67 15.65 -10.71
N LEU A 441 13.86 16.11 -10.31
CA LEU A 441 14.08 17.50 -9.92
C LEU A 441 13.71 18.46 -11.06
N ALA A 442 14.14 18.18 -12.29
CA ALA A 442 13.80 18.98 -13.46
C ALA A 442 12.28 18.99 -13.74
N TYR A 443 11.60 17.86 -13.54
CA TYR A 443 10.14 17.79 -13.63
C TYR A 443 9.46 18.73 -12.63
N TRP A 444 9.99 18.85 -11.41
CA TRP A 444 9.47 19.77 -10.39
C TRP A 444 9.93 21.22 -10.57
N GLY A 445 10.73 21.51 -11.61
CA GLY A 445 11.16 22.86 -11.94
C GLY A 445 12.48 23.27 -11.31
N ALA A 446 13.30 22.31 -10.88
CA ALA A 446 14.61 22.60 -10.35
C ALA A 446 15.55 23.17 -11.44
N GLU A 447 16.34 24.17 -11.06
CA GLU A 447 17.48 24.65 -11.82
C GLU A 447 18.77 24.16 -11.15
N GLN A 448 19.73 23.68 -11.95
CA GLN A 448 21.06 23.34 -11.47
C GLN A 448 21.85 24.63 -11.20
N VAL A 449 22.24 24.87 -9.95
CA VAL A 449 22.96 26.08 -9.51
C VAL A 449 24.46 25.82 -9.32
N SER A 450 24.86 24.57 -9.12
CA SER A 450 26.25 24.08 -9.14
C SER A 450 26.29 22.62 -9.60
N GLU A 451 27.47 22.01 -9.76
CA GLU A 451 27.64 20.63 -10.26
C GLU A 451 26.70 19.62 -9.58
N ASP A 452 26.62 19.66 -8.26
CA ASP A 452 25.81 18.74 -7.45
C ASP A 452 24.62 19.40 -6.75
N THR A 453 24.35 20.68 -7.02
CA THR A 453 23.33 21.44 -6.30
C THR A 453 22.25 21.96 -7.23
N TYR A 454 21.00 21.74 -6.82
CA TYR A 454 19.79 22.10 -7.54
C TYR A 454 18.89 22.95 -6.64
N ARG A 455 18.05 23.76 -7.26
CA ARG A 455 17.09 24.61 -6.54
C ARG A 455 15.75 24.65 -7.25
N ILE A 456 14.68 24.37 -6.52
CA ILE A 456 13.29 24.62 -6.91
C ILE A 456 12.88 25.94 -6.23
N ASP A 457 12.54 26.96 -7.01
CA ASP A 457 12.26 28.29 -6.46
C ASP A 457 10.83 28.45 -5.92
N GLU A 458 9.87 27.70 -6.47
CA GLU A 458 8.44 27.85 -6.15
C GLU A 458 7.69 26.53 -6.28
N GLY A 459 6.53 26.44 -5.61
CA GLY A 459 5.66 25.27 -5.59
C GLY A 459 5.80 24.45 -4.31
N SER A 460 5.05 23.37 -4.20
CA SER A 460 4.95 22.55 -2.98
C SER A 460 6.23 21.78 -2.59
N PHE A 461 7.29 21.88 -3.40
CA PHE A 461 8.60 21.25 -3.15
C PHE A 461 9.74 22.27 -3.29
N ALA A 462 9.46 23.53 -2.94
CA ALA A 462 10.39 24.64 -3.13
C ALA A 462 11.57 24.57 -2.15
N ASP A 463 12.64 23.90 -2.58
CA ASP A 463 13.82 23.64 -1.77
C ASP A 463 15.12 23.70 -2.57
N ALA A 464 16.24 23.62 -1.87
CA ALA A 464 17.53 23.28 -2.43
C ALA A 464 17.90 21.82 -2.15
N PHE A 465 18.59 21.20 -3.09
CA PHE A 465 19.02 19.81 -3.04
C PHE A 465 20.49 19.71 -3.40
N HIS A 466 21.28 19.01 -2.60
CA HIS A 466 22.63 18.60 -2.95
C HIS A 466 22.66 17.08 -3.08
N VAL A 467 23.02 16.57 -4.25
CA VAL A 467 23.04 15.13 -4.54
C VAL A 467 24.47 14.74 -4.85
N THR A 468 24.96 13.63 -4.31
CA THR A 468 26.33 13.14 -4.58
C THR A 468 26.33 11.62 -4.76
N VAL A 469 27.27 11.12 -5.55
CA VAL A 469 27.49 9.69 -5.77
C VAL A 469 28.92 9.35 -5.39
N GLU A 470 29.09 8.41 -4.46
CA GLU A 470 30.39 7.88 -4.01
C GLU A 470 30.39 6.36 -4.13
N GLY A 471 30.91 5.83 -5.25
CA GLY A 471 30.82 4.40 -5.55
C GLY A 471 29.37 3.98 -5.74
N ASP A 472 28.93 3.03 -4.94
CA ASP A 472 27.57 2.48 -4.87
C ASP A 472 26.62 3.28 -3.97
N THR A 473 27.08 4.38 -3.39
CA THR A 473 26.28 5.18 -2.44
C THR A 473 25.82 6.49 -3.07
N VAL A 474 24.55 6.82 -2.89
CA VAL A 474 23.99 8.15 -3.18
C VAL A 474 23.64 8.86 -1.89
N THR A 475 24.04 10.13 -1.75
CA THR A 475 23.62 10.99 -0.62
C THR A 475 22.90 12.23 -1.14
N ILE A 476 21.70 12.46 -0.61
CA ILE A 476 20.84 13.62 -0.89
C ILE A 476 20.75 14.44 0.39
N VAL A 477 21.07 15.73 0.30
CA VAL A 477 20.85 16.71 1.36
C VAL A 477 19.82 17.71 0.86
N ASN A 478 18.84 18.03 1.69
CA ASN A 478 17.77 18.97 1.39
C ASN A 478 17.69 20.05 2.49
N ALA A 479 17.40 21.27 2.06
CA ALA A 479 17.11 22.41 2.92
C ALA A 479 16.32 23.47 2.13
N PRO A 480 15.64 24.42 2.80
CA PRO A 480 14.86 25.49 2.14
C PRO A 480 15.67 26.40 1.21
N SER A 481 16.99 26.45 1.43
CA SER A 481 17.88 27.31 0.66
C SER A 481 19.23 26.64 0.41
N VAL A 482 19.92 27.12 -0.64
CA VAL A 482 21.26 26.64 -0.99
C VAL A 482 22.26 26.85 0.15
N GLY A 483 22.13 27.94 0.92
CA GLY A 483 22.95 28.18 2.11
C GLY A 483 22.66 27.15 3.22
N GLY A 484 21.38 26.86 3.43
CA GLY A 484 20.91 25.89 4.43
C GLY A 484 21.43 24.48 4.22
N LEU A 485 21.80 24.08 3.00
CA LEU A 485 22.38 22.75 2.73
C LEU A 485 23.64 22.47 3.56
N THR A 486 24.50 23.48 3.73
CA THR A 486 25.72 23.37 4.53
C THR A 486 25.46 23.38 6.03
N GLU A 487 24.31 23.92 6.45
CA GLU A 487 23.87 23.93 7.84
C GLU A 487 23.19 22.60 8.20
N VAL A 488 22.38 22.04 7.32
CA VAL A 488 21.80 20.69 7.49
C VAL A 488 22.90 19.63 7.47
N ARG A 489 23.94 19.81 6.64
CA ARG A 489 25.10 18.92 6.61
C ARG A 489 26.39 19.64 6.27
N GLY A 490 27.26 19.78 7.27
CA GLY A 490 28.53 20.53 7.16
C GLY A 490 29.55 19.97 6.16
N SER A 491 29.39 18.71 5.70
CA SER A 491 30.24 18.13 4.67
C SER A 491 29.88 18.57 3.25
N VAL A 492 28.74 19.24 3.06
CA VAL A 492 28.31 19.74 1.74
C VAL A 492 29.20 20.91 1.32
N ASP A 493 29.73 20.84 0.10
CA ASP A 493 30.40 21.96 -0.57
C ASP A 493 29.55 22.43 -1.75
N THR A 494 28.81 23.53 -1.57
CA THR A 494 27.93 24.06 -2.61
C THR A 494 28.69 24.85 -3.68
N ASN A 495 29.94 25.27 -3.45
CA ASN A 495 30.71 26.15 -4.36
C ASN A 495 29.98 27.43 -4.86
N VAL A 496 28.87 27.84 -4.22
CA VAL A 496 28.10 29.05 -4.56
C VAL A 496 28.46 30.18 -3.60
N GLU A 497 28.96 31.31 -4.09
CA GLU A 497 29.11 32.54 -3.31
C GLU A 497 27.72 33.05 -2.89
N THR A 498 27.31 32.83 -1.64
CA THR A 498 26.04 33.34 -1.10
C THR A 498 26.10 34.88 -0.98
N PRO A 499 25.13 35.64 -1.53
CA PRO A 499 25.03 37.06 -1.22
C PRO A 499 24.62 37.25 0.24
N THR A 500 25.32 38.12 0.96
CA THR A 500 25.07 38.43 2.38
C THR A 500 23.63 38.94 2.61
N PRO A 501 22.85 38.35 3.54
CA PRO A 501 21.53 38.86 3.88
C PRO A 501 21.63 40.22 4.57
N THR A 502 20.75 41.15 4.17
CA THR A 502 20.60 42.46 4.82
C THR A 502 19.75 42.31 6.07
N PRO A 503 20.19 42.79 7.25
CA PRO A 503 19.49 42.56 8.51
C PRO A 503 18.16 43.33 8.56
N THR A 504 17.06 42.62 8.76
CA THR A 504 15.75 43.19 9.08
C THR A 504 15.59 43.32 10.59
N VAL A 505 15.18 44.51 11.04
CA VAL A 505 14.94 44.85 12.46
C VAL A 505 13.65 44.17 12.93
N GLY A 506 13.74 43.32 13.96
CA GLY A 506 12.59 42.66 14.58
C GLY A 506 11.82 43.56 15.57
N PRO A 507 10.54 43.24 15.89
CA PRO A 507 9.83 43.83 17.01
C PRO A 507 9.81 42.90 18.24
N THR A 508 10.19 43.53 19.36
CA THR A 508 9.86 43.37 20.79
C THR A 508 9.11 42.12 21.31
N GLU A 509 9.72 41.55 22.36
CA GLU A 509 9.24 40.57 23.35
C GLU A 509 7.76 40.67 23.79
N THR A 510 7.16 39.50 24.05
CA THR A 510 6.12 39.33 25.10
C THR A 510 6.27 37.95 25.75
N GLU A 511 6.24 37.91 27.09
CA GLU A 511 6.37 36.74 27.99
C GLU A 511 5.21 35.71 27.89
N PRO A 512 5.40 34.48 28.43
CA PRO A 512 4.59 33.28 28.13
C PRO A 512 3.47 33.03 29.16
N PRO A 513 2.60 32.01 28.92
CA PRO A 513 1.97 31.30 30.03
C PRO A 513 2.19 29.77 30.02
N ASP A 514 2.70 29.33 31.16
CA ASP A 514 2.49 28.12 31.96
C ASP A 514 2.06 26.76 31.35
N GLU A 515 2.88 25.76 31.73
CA GLU A 515 2.65 24.31 31.70
C GLU A 515 1.50 23.85 32.62
N ASN A 516 0.67 22.94 32.11
CA ASN A 516 0.32 21.66 32.78
C ASN A 516 -0.79 20.92 32.03
N SER A 517 -0.54 19.69 31.58
CA SER A 517 -1.46 18.54 31.71
C SER A 517 -0.91 17.27 31.03
N PRO A 518 -1.38 16.07 31.43
CA PRO A 518 -0.54 14.88 31.56
C PRO A 518 -0.45 14.02 30.29
N THR A 519 0.67 13.29 30.23
CA THR A 519 1.01 12.23 29.28
C THR A 519 0.05 11.03 29.37
N PRO A 520 -0.43 10.50 28.24
CA PRO A 520 -0.62 9.07 28.05
C PRO A 520 0.54 8.52 27.21
N THR A 521 1.23 7.54 27.78
CA THR A 521 2.23 6.72 27.09
C THR A 521 1.50 5.63 26.31
N GLU A 522 1.37 5.81 25.00
CA GLU A 522 1.21 4.70 24.06
C GLU A 522 2.31 4.83 23.03
N SER A 523 3.10 3.75 22.88
CA SER A 523 4.08 3.61 21.83
C SER A 523 3.32 3.46 20.51
N ALA A 524 3.24 4.52 19.72
CA ALA A 524 2.77 4.45 18.35
C ALA A 524 3.81 3.75 17.47
N THR A 525 3.83 2.42 17.52
CA THR A 525 4.26 1.62 16.37
C THR A 525 3.41 2.07 15.18
N THR A 526 4.03 2.32 14.03
CA THR A 526 3.30 2.45 12.77
C THR A 526 2.80 1.07 12.40
N THR A 527 1.77 0.62 13.08
CA THR A 527 0.90 -0.44 12.62
C THR A 527 0.04 0.18 11.53
N GLU A 528 0.66 0.46 10.37
CA GLU A 528 -0.09 0.70 9.16
C GLU A 528 -0.84 -0.60 8.91
N SER A 529 -2.08 -0.58 9.38
CA SER A 529 -3.09 -1.58 9.13
C SER A 529 -3.05 -1.89 7.64
N PRO A 530 -2.53 -3.06 7.22
CA PRO A 530 -2.42 -3.34 5.80
C PRO A 530 -3.83 -3.22 5.21
N GLY A 531 -3.99 -2.71 4.00
CA GLY A 531 -5.22 -3.02 3.31
C GLY A 531 -5.74 -2.10 2.25
N PHE A 532 -5.65 -2.57 1.02
CA PHE A 532 -6.01 -1.85 -0.18
C PHE A 532 -6.78 -2.78 -1.13
N SER A 533 -7.76 -2.25 -1.88
CA SER A 533 -8.34 -3.00 -3.01
C SER A 533 -7.29 -3.39 -4.04
N VAL A 534 -7.35 -4.66 -4.44
CA VAL A 534 -6.53 -5.20 -5.53
C VAL A 534 -7.02 -4.74 -6.91
N LEU A 535 -8.29 -4.36 -7.05
CA LEU A 535 -8.91 -4.22 -8.38
C LEU A 535 -9.29 -2.80 -8.81
N THR A 536 -9.70 -1.91 -7.91
CA THR A 536 -10.24 -0.61 -8.30
C THR A 536 -9.27 0.54 -8.31
N GLY A 537 -8.25 0.52 -7.44
CA GLY A 537 -7.10 1.41 -7.59
C GLY A 537 -6.54 1.28 -9.01
N LEU A 538 -6.26 0.05 -9.45
CA LEU A 538 -5.62 -0.22 -10.74
C LEU A 538 -6.48 0.12 -11.98
N LEU A 539 -7.79 -0.12 -11.96
CA LEU A 539 -8.66 0.24 -13.08
C LEU A 539 -8.88 1.76 -13.22
N ALA A 540 -8.94 2.50 -12.12
CA ALA A 540 -8.95 3.97 -12.14
C ALA A 540 -7.61 4.53 -12.64
N LEU A 541 -6.51 3.89 -12.25
CA LEU A 541 -5.12 4.22 -12.62
C LEU A 541 -4.82 4.05 -14.11
N LEU A 542 -5.35 3.00 -14.73
CA LEU A 542 -5.23 2.74 -16.16
C LEU A 542 -5.94 3.82 -17.01
N GLY A 543 -7.00 4.44 -16.48
CA GLY A 543 -7.75 5.50 -17.14
C GLY A 543 -6.96 6.81 -17.32
N ALA A 544 -6.17 7.19 -16.30
CA ALA A 544 -5.35 8.41 -16.33
C ALA A 544 -4.19 8.31 -17.35
N ALA A 545 -3.50 7.15 -17.40
CA ALA A 545 -2.39 6.91 -18.32
C ALA A 545 -2.83 6.82 -19.80
N LEU A 546 -4.06 6.33 -20.08
CA LEU A 546 -4.61 6.31 -21.43
C LEU A 546 -5.03 7.70 -21.94
N LEU A 547 -5.38 8.62 -21.04
CA LEU A 547 -5.73 10.01 -21.38
C LEU A 547 -4.51 10.87 -21.71
N ALA A 548 -3.34 10.56 -21.15
CA ALA A 548 -2.07 11.19 -21.51
C ALA A 548 -1.70 11.01 -22.99
N ARG A 549 -2.30 10.01 -23.67
CA ARG A 549 -2.11 9.76 -25.12
C ARG A 549 -2.99 10.64 -26.03
N ARG A 550 -3.99 11.34 -25.47
CA ARG A 550 -4.96 12.14 -26.23
C ARG A 550 -4.71 13.66 -26.17
N ARG A 551 -3.67 14.12 -25.49
CA ARG A 551 -3.29 15.54 -25.45
C ARG A 551 -1.95 15.79 -26.11
#